data_AF-B7CDY8-F1
#
_entry.id   AF-B7CDY8-F1
#
_cell.length_a   1.000
_cell.length_b   1.000
_cell.length_c   1.000
_cell.angle_alpha   90.00
_cell.angle_beta   90.00
_cell.angle_gamma   90.00
#
_symmetry.space_group_name_H-M   'P 1'
#
loop_
_entity.id
_entity.type
_entity.pdbx_description
1 polymer ?
#
loop_
_entity_poly.entity_id
_entity_poly.type
_entity_poly.pdbx_seq_one_letter_code
_entity_poly.pdbx_strand_id
1 'polypeptide(L)'
;MIDTKYDTKYNGGEKMSSWDKLLKRFLELDHDIRFEEIVKVMKEYGYEIKQPKGGSSHYSFVKPGCSRIVIPRHKPIKKVYVKMIKKVIEEEMKEYESRTQILHESVVSYGNC
;
A
#
# COMPACT_ATOMS: atom_id res chain seq x y z
N MET A 1 -0.72 20.72 -8.24
CA MET A 1 -0.10 19.72 -9.12
C MET A 1 -0.29 18.38 -8.45
N ILE A 2 -1.24 17.59 -8.92
CA ILE A 2 -1.55 16.25 -8.41
C ILE A 2 -1.21 15.29 -9.54
N ASP A 3 -0.37 14.29 -9.25
CA ASP A 3 0.12 13.27 -10.19
C ASP A 3 -1.03 12.48 -10.85
N THR A 4 -1.53 13.00 -11.97
CA THR A 4 -2.47 12.32 -12.87
C THR A 4 -1.78 11.24 -13.72
N LYS A 5 -0.73 10.58 -13.23
CA LYS A 5 -0.03 9.51 -13.97
C LYS A 5 -0.87 8.24 -14.12
N TYR A 6 -1.91 8.07 -13.28
CA TYR A 6 -2.74 6.86 -13.24
C TYR A 6 -4.19 7.05 -13.69
N ASP A 7 -4.64 8.29 -13.96
CA ASP A 7 -6.08 8.59 -14.10
C ASP A 7 -6.66 8.41 -15.52
N THR A 8 -5.84 8.34 -16.58
CA THR A 8 -6.38 8.48 -17.96
C THR A 8 -6.23 7.28 -18.90
N LYS A 9 -5.70 6.12 -18.45
CA LYS A 9 -5.38 5.01 -19.39
C LYS A 9 -6.31 3.80 -19.35
N TYR A 10 -7.16 3.64 -18.34
CA TYR A 10 -7.74 2.33 -17.99
C TYR A 10 -9.27 2.24 -18.17
N ASN A 11 -9.83 2.94 -19.16
CA ASN A 11 -11.24 2.81 -19.57
C ASN A 11 -11.40 2.04 -20.90
N GLY A 12 -10.44 1.19 -21.26
CA GLY A 12 -10.48 0.37 -22.47
C GLY A 12 -10.15 -1.10 -22.20
N GLY A 13 -11.16 -1.91 -21.88
CA GLY A 13 -11.19 -3.34 -22.23
C GLY A 13 -10.22 -4.35 -21.58
N GLU A 14 -9.27 -3.95 -20.75
CA GLU A 14 -8.35 -4.91 -20.10
C GLU A 14 -8.88 -5.39 -18.73
N LYS A 15 -8.83 -6.71 -18.51
CA LYS A 15 -9.35 -7.38 -17.32
C LYS A 15 -8.44 -7.08 -16.12
N MET A 16 -8.65 -5.93 -15.47
CA MET A 16 -7.89 -5.49 -14.28
C MET A 16 -7.78 -6.62 -13.27
N SER A 17 -6.56 -6.90 -12.80
CA SER A 17 -6.36 -7.96 -11.82
C SER A 17 -7.10 -7.63 -10.53
N SER A 18 -7.48 -8.65 -9.76
CA SER A 18 -8.13 -8.44 -8.45
C SER A 18 -7.28 -7.60 -7.50
N TRP A 19 -5.96 -7.57 -7.71
CA TRP A 19 -5.02 -6.76 -6.96
C TRP A 19 -5.08 -5.28 -7.36
N ASP A 20 -5.05 -4.99 -8.65
CA ASP A 20 -5.12 -3.61 -9.15
C ASP A 20 -6.45 -2.95 -8.75
N LYS A 21 -7.55 -3.73 -8.77
CA LYS A 21 -8.87 -3.25 -8.30
C LYS A 21 -8.83 -2.87 -6.84
N LEU A 22 -8.11 -3.65 -6.04
CA LEU A 22 -7.98 -3.38 -4.62
C LEU A 22 -7.16 -2.11 -4.36
N LEU A 23 -5.99 -2.00 -5.00
CA LEU A 23 -5.14 -0.81 -4.87
C LEU A 23 -5.86 0.45 -5.31
N LYS A 24 -6.63 0.40 -6.42
CA LYS A 24 -7.45 1.52 -6.88
C LYS A 24 -8.41 2.01 -5.80
N ARG A 25 -9.11 1.10 -5.10
CA ARG A 25 -10.03 1.46 -4.01
C ARG A 25 -9.32 2.13 -2.83
N PHE A 26 -8.10 1.71 -2.51
CA PHE A 26 -7.26 2.38 -1.50
C PHE A 26 -6.84 3.79 -1.95
N LEU A 27 -6.49 3.97 -3.22
CA LEU A 27 -6.12 5.27 -3.80
C LEU A 27 -7.31 6.23 -3.84
N GLU A 28 -8.51 5.73 -4.18
CA GLU A 28 -9.78 6.46 -4.21
C GLU A 28 -10.37 6.72 -2.81
N LEU A 29 -9.76 6.17 -1.75
CA LEU A 29 -10.21 6.28 -0.36
C LEU A 29 -11.65 5.78 -0.17
N ASP A 30 -11.94 4.62 -0.75
CA ASP A 30 -13.24 3.96 -0.65
C ASP A 30 -13.64 3.76 0.83
N HIS A 31 -14.93 3.95 1.10
CA HIS A 31 -15.54 3.84 2.42
C HIS A 31 -15.90 2.39 2.78
N ASP A 32 -16.01 1.50 1.79
CA ASP A 32 -16.37 0.09 1.98
C ASP A 32 -15.14 -0.85 1.90
N ILE A 33 -13.99 -0.38 2.34
CA ILE A 33 -12.80 -1.24 2.44
C ILE A 33 -12.96 -2.14 3.66
N ARG A 34 -12.85 -3.45 3.43
CA ARG A 34 -12.93 -4.45 4.48
C ARG A 34 -11.61 -4.62 5.21
N PHE A 35 -11.67 -5.08 6.46
CA PHE A 35 -10.48 -5.35 7.25
C PHE A 35 -9.58 -6.40 6.57
N GLU A 36 -10.18 -7.43 5.97
CA GLU A 36 -9.43 -8.48 5.28
C GLU A 36 -8.63 -7.95 4.09
N GLU A 37 -9.15 -6.94 3.40
CA GLU A 37 -8.47 -6.27 2.29
C GLU A 37 -7.26 -5.47 2.77
N ILE A 38 -7.40 -4.76 3.89
CA ILE A 38 -6.28 -4.07 4.57
C ILE A 38 -5.18 -5.05 4.96
N VAL A 39 -5.57 -6.19 5.55
CA VAL A 39 -4.60 -7.22 5.95
C VAL A 39 -3.85 -7.76 4.74
N LYS A 40 -4.56 -8.02 3.63
CA LYS A 40 -3.95 -8.50 2.38
C LYS A 40 -2.91 -7.52 1.85
N VAL A 41 -3.27 -6.23 1.78
CA VAL A 41 -2.37 -5.16 1.34
C VAL A 41 -1.16 -5.06 2.25
N MET A 42 -1.36 -4.88 3.55
CA MET A 42 -0.28 -4.75 4.52
C MET A 42 0.69 -5.95 4.47
N LYS A 43 0.17 -7.17 4.33
CA LYS A 43 0.98 -8.39 4.24
C LYS A 43 1.88 -8.41 2.99
N GLU A 44 1.37 -7.94 1.85
CA GLU A 44 2.14 -7.83 0.61
C GLU A 44 3.31 -6.85 0.73
N TYR A 45 3.11 -5.73 1.43
CA TYR A 45 4.16 -4.75 1.72
C TYR A 45 5.12 -5.18 2.85
N GLY A 46 4.98 -6.41 3.36
CA GLY A 46 5.86 -6.98 4.38
C GLY A 46 5.52 -6.57 5.82
N TYR A 47 4.31 -6.10 6.10
CA TYR A 47 3.84 -5.88 7.47
C TYR A 47 3.34 -7.17 8.09
N GLU A 48 3.81 -7.45 9.30
CA GLU A 48 3.30 -8.50 10.15
C GLU A 48 2.08 -8.03 10.95
N ILE A 49 1.08 -8.88 11.06
CA ILE A 49 -0.10 -8.63 11.88
C ILE A 49 0.07 -9.25 13.27
N LYS A 50 -0.07 -8.44 14.31
CA LYS A 50 -0.05 -8.87 15.72
C LYS A 50 -1.43 -8.69 16.32
N GLN A 51 -2.05 -9.82 16.67
CA GLN A 51 -3.31 -9.85 17.39
C GLN A 51 -3.06 -9.73 18.91
N PRO A 52 -3.84 -8.90 19.63
CA PRO A 52 -3.76 -8.85 21.09
C PRO A 52 -4.34 -10.13 21.71
N LYS A 53 -3.64 -10.70 22.71
CA LYS A 53 -3.99 -11.98 23.35
C LYS A 53 -5.30 -11.97 24.16
N GLY A 54 -5.95 -10.81 24.36
CA GLY A 54 -7.07 -10.63 25.29
C GLY A 54 -8.38 -10.15 24.66
N GLY A 55 -8.64 -10.44 23.37
CA GLY A 55 -9.91 -10.07 22.73
C GLY A 55 -10.05 -8.59 22.35
N SER A 56 -8.94 -7.84 22.29
CA SER A 56 -9.00 -6.47 21.77
C SER A 56 -9.34 -6.47 20.28
N SER A 57 -10.23 -5.55 19.90
CA SER A 57 -10.69 -5.35 18.53
C SER A 57 -9.65 -4.68 17.63
N HIS A 58 -8.52 -4.24 18.19
CA HIS A 58 -7.49 -3.49 17.49
C HIS A 58 -6.32 -4.39 17.10
N TYR A 59 -6.01 -4.42 15.81
CA TYR A 59 -4.89 -5.17 15.26
C TYR A 59 -3.70 -4.23 15.06
N SER A 60 -2.50 -4.70 15.42
CA SER A 60 -1.26 -3.97 15.17
C SER A 60 -0.57 -4.53 13.93
N PHE A 61 -0.27 -3.68 12.96
CA PHE A 61 0.60 -3.96 11.83
C PHE A 61 1.99 -3.42 12.13
N VAL A 62 3.00 -4.26 12.02
CA VAL A 62 4.39 -3.93 12.35
C VAL A 62 5.28 -4.43 11.22
N LYS A 63 6.15 -3.56 10.71
CA LYS A 63 7.22 -3.92 9.78
C LYS A 63 8.54 -3.44 10.39
N PRO A 64 9.62 -4.24 10.34
CA PRO A 64 10.92 -3.81 10.85
C PRO A 64 11.37 -2.54 10.12
N GLY A 65 11.77 -1.52 10.87
CA GLY A 65 12.15 -0.20 10.34
C GLY A 65 10.98 0.75 10.04
N CYS A 66 9.73 0.32 10.21
CA CYS A 66 8.55 1.17 10.00
C CYS A 66 7.77 1.42 11.29
N SER A 67 6.93 2.46 11.28
CA SER A 67 6.03 2.75 12.39
C SER A 67 4.95 1.67 12.55
N ARG A 68 4.60 1.36 13.81
CA ARG A 68 3.46 0.48 14.13
C ARG A 68 2.15 1.19 13.77
N ILE A 69 1.28 0.49 13.04
CA ILE A 69 -0.06 0.99 12.67
C ILE A 69 -1.11 0.15 13.39
N VAL A 70 -2.07 0.79 14.05
CA VAL A 70 -3.12 0.09 14.80
C VAL A 70 -4.48 0.35 14.15
N ILE A 71 -5.18 -0.72 13.75
CA ILE A 71 -6.45 -0.63 13.03
C ILE A 71 -7.52 -1.49 13.72
N PRO A 72 -8.70 -0.93 14.01
CA PRO A 72 -9.82 -1.70 14.54
C PRO A 72 -10.40 -2.65 13.47
N ARG A 73 -10.79 -3.86 13.90
CA ARG A 73 -11.47 -4.87 13.07
C ARG A 73 -12.95 -4.57 12.85
N HIS A 74 -13.58 -3.84 13.76
CA HIS A 74 -15.02 -3.63 13.74
C HIS A 74 -15.43 -2.74 12.55
N LYS A 75 -16.56 -3.08 11.90
CA LYS A 75 -17.12 -2.31 10.78
C LYS A 75 -18.07 -1.22 11.31
N PRO A 76 -18.13 -0.04 10.67
CA PRO A 76 -17.38 0.38 9.48
C PRO A 76 -15.94 0.83 9.81
N ILE A 77 -15.01 0.56 8.89
CA ILE A 77 -13.64 1.06 9.04
C ILE A 77 -13.63 2.54 8.70
N LYS A 78 -13.06 3.36 9.60
CA LYS A 78 -12.98 4.80 9.37
C LYS A 78 -12.03 5.09 8.19
N LYS A 79 -12.43 6.02 7.32
CA LYS A 79 -11.61 6.55 6.20
C LYS A 79 -10.21 7.01 6.63
N VAL A 80 -10.05 7.45 7.88
CA VAL A 80 -8.76 7.85 8.43
C VAL A 80 -7.74 6.71 8.35
N TYR A 81 -8.14 5.47 8.66
CA TYR A 81 -7.25 4.31 8.58
C TYR A 81 -6.88 3.98 7.13
N VAL A 82 -7.85 4.08 6.21
CA VAL A 82 -7.58 3.92 4.77
C VAL A 82 -6.58 4.95 4.27
N LYS A 83 -6.73 6.23 4.67
CA LYS A 83 -5.77 7.30 4.36
C LYS A 83 -4.37 7.01 4.91
N MET A 84 -4.26 6.45 6.11
CA MET A 84 -2.95 6.08 6.69
C MET A 84 -2.28 5.00 5.85
N ILE A 85 -3.02 3.95 5.46
CA ILE A 85 -2.48 2.86 4.62
C ILE A 85 -2.08 3.39 3.24
N LYS A 86 -2.91 4.26 2.63
CA LYS A 86 -2.59 4.89 1.35
C LYS A 86 -1.22 5.60 1.39
N LYS A 87 -0.94 6.37 2.43
CA LYS A 87 0.35 7.06 2.57
C LYS A 87 1.53 6.09 2.63
N VAL A 88 1.38 4.99 3.37
CA VAL A 88 2.41 3.94 3.45
C VAL A 88 2.67 3.34 2.08
N ILE A 89 1.61 3.04 1.31
CA ILE A 89 1.73 2.53 -0.06
C ILE A 89 2.47 3.54 -0.95
N GLU A 90 2.08 4.82 -0.90
CA GLU A 90 2.70 5.87 -1.71
C GLU A 90 4.19 6.07 -1.36
N GLU A 91 4.55 5.98 -0.08
CA GLU A 91 5.94 6.07 0.38
C GLU A 91 6.78 4.85 -0.07
N GLU A 92 6.26 3.64 0.10
CA GLU A 92 6.94 2.41 -0.34
C GLU A 92 7.12 2.35 -1.87
N MET A 93 6.13 2.82 -2.63
CA MET A 93 6.24 2.91 -4.09
C MET A 93 7.30 3.92 -4.54
N LYS A 94 7.39 5.08 -3.88
CA LYS A 94 8.43 6.09 -4.16
C LYS A 94 9.84 5.57 -3.83
N GLU A 95 9.98 4.89 -2.69
CA GLU A 95 11.25 4.28 -2.29
C GLU A 95 11.69 3.17 -3.26
N TYR A 96 10.74 2.41 -3.81
CA TYR A 96 11.06 1.42 -4.84
C TYR A 96 11.56 2.09 -6.14
N GLU A 97 10.89 3.15 -6.59
CA GLU A 97 11.29 3.87 -7.81
C GLU A 97 12.69 4.49 -7.65
N SER A 98 12.99 5.14 -6.51
CA SER A 98 14.33 5.70 -6.22
C SER A 98 15.42 4.62 -6.20
N ARG A 99 15.15 3.46 -5.58
CA ARG A 99 16.09 2.34 -5.49
C ARG A 99 16.38 1.72 -6.86
N THR A 100 15.38 1.63 -7.73
CA THR A 100 15.58 1.14 -9.10
C THR A 100 16.37 2.12 -9.97
N GLN A 101 16.22 3.43 -9.74
CA GLN A 101 16.92 4.47 -10.47
C GLN A 101 18.43 4.46 -10.15
N ILE A 102 18.80 4.24 -8.88
CA ILE A 102 20.20 4.10 -8.44
C ILE A 102 20.89 2.88 -9.08
N LEU A 103 20.15 1.77 -9.26
CA LEU A 103 20.69 0.57 -9.91
C LEU A 103 20.88 0.74 -11.42
N HIS A 104 20.03 1.51 -12.09
CA HIS A 104 20.20 1.80 -13.51
C HIS A 104 21.42 2.72 -13.74
N GLU A 105 21.62 3.73 -12.89
CA GLU A 105 22.77 4.63 -12.96
C GLU A 105 24.11 3.89 -12.72
N SER A 106 24.13 2.93 -11.78
CA SER A 106 25.36 2.20 -11.45
C SER A 106 25.80 1.24 -12.56
N VAL A 107 24.89 0.59 -13.28
CA VAL A 107 25.24 -0.31 -14.40
C VAL A 107 25.84 0.46 -15.59
N VAL A 108 25.35 1.67 -15.86
CA VAL A 108 25.89 2.52 -16.94
C VAL A 108 27.30 3.04 -16.63
N SER A 109 27.63 3.24 -15.34
CA SER A 109 28.95 3.71 -14.93
C SER A 109 30.07 2.65 -15.04
N TYR A 110 29.76 1.35 -15.03
CA TYR A 110 30.78 0.28 -15.17
C TYR A 110 30.90 -0.29 -16.60
N GLY A 111 30.06 0.17 -17.54
CA GLY A 111 30.04 -0.30 -18.93
C GLY A 111 30.73 0.63 -19.94
N ASN A 112 31.42 1.67 -19.48
CA ASN A 112 32.02 2.69 -20.34
C ASN A 112 33.57 2.69 -20.27
N CYS A 113 34.15 1.50 -20.20
CA CYS A 113 35.58 1.22 -20.36
C CYS A 113 35.81 0.32 -21.57
#